data_AF-H8FXV1-F1
#
_entry.id   AF-H8FXV1-F1
#
_cell.length_a   1.000
_cell.length_b   1.000
_cell.length_c   1.000
_cell.angle_alpha   90.00
_cell.angle_beta   90.00
_cell.angle_gamma   90.00
#
_symmetry.space_group_name_H-M   'P 1'
#
loop_
_entity.id
_entity.type
_entity.pdbx_description
1 polymer ?
#
loop_
_entity_poly.entity_id
_entity_poly.type
_entity_poly.pdbx_seq_one_letter_code
_entity_poly.pdbx_strand_id
1 'polypeptide(L)'
;MKAQRRTFTAAYKLAVLAELDCAKAGETGAILRREGLYSSSLVTWRRQRKQGLLQPQAPVRRGPPAARKSDGAQELDRLRRENARLERHLAKAHLIIGIQKKAAQLLAIDLGRSDDES
;
A
#
# COMPACT_ATOMS: atom_id res chain seq x y z
N MET A 1 7.43 42.34 19.55
CA MET A 1 6.41 41.79 18.64
C MET A 1 7.03 40.70 17.77
N LYS A 2 6.43 39.51 17.64
CA LYS A 2 6.91 38.45 16.73
C LYS A 2 6.39 38.74 15.31
N ALA A 3 7.27 38.72 14.31
CA ALA A 3 6.88 38.90 12.91
C ALA A 3 6.01 37.71 12.45
N GLN A 4 4.77 37.98 12.05
CA GLN A 4 3.87 36.96 11.52
C GLN A 4 4.27 36.61 10.09
N ARG A 5 4.75 35.38 9.89
CA ARG A 5 5.11 34.90 8.55
C ARG A 5 3.84 34.51 7.78
N ARG A 6 3.64 35.12 6.62
CA ARG A 6 2.56 34.77 5.69
C ARG A 6 2.73 33.31 5.25
N THR A 7 1.67 32.51 5.38
CA THR A 7 1.65 31.10 4.96
C THR A 7 0.84 30.97 3.67
N PHE A 8 1.36 30.24 2.70
CA PHE A 8 0.72 30.02 1.42
C PHE A 8 0.06 28.65 1.39
N THR A 9 -1.27 28.63 1.29
CA THR A 9 -2.05 27.39 1.16
C THR A 9 -1.76 26.72 -0.19
N ALA A 10 -1.93 25.40 -0.28
CA ALA A 10 -1.76 24.69 -1.55
C ALA A 10 -2.71 25.22 -2.64
N ALA A 11 -3.96 25.53 -2.27
CA ALA A 11 -4.95 26.12 -3.17
C ALA A 11 -4.48 27.47 -3.73
N TYR A 12 -3.96 28.36 -2.88
CA TYR A 12 -3.42 29.65 -3.32
C TYR A 12 -2.25 29.47 -4.30
N LYS A 13 -1.30 28.58 -3.99
CA LYS A 13 -0.17 28.30 -4.87
C LYS A 13 -0.62 27.78 -6.24
N LEU A 14 -1.63 26.90 -6.28
CA LEU A 14 -2.18 26.38 -7.53
C LEU A 14 -2.90 27.45 -8.35
N ALA A 15 -3.69 28.32 -7.70
CA ALA A 15 -4.39 29.42 -8.37
C ALA A 15 -3.40 30.37 -9.05
N VAL A 16 -2.34 30.78 -8.34
CA VAL A 16 -1.29 31.64 -8.89
C VAL A 16 -0.54 30.93 -10.03
N LEU A 17 -0.22 29.64 -9.89
CA LEU A 17 0.43 28.90 -10.97
C LEU A 17 -0.47 28.78 -12.22
N ALA A 18 -1.78 28.63 -12.04
CA ALA A 18 -2.74 28.58 -13.15
C ALA A 18 -2.83 29.94 -13.87
N GLU A 19 -2.90 31.04 -13.12
CA GLU A 19 -2.90 32.40 -13.69
C GLU A 19 -1.61 32.66 -14.49
N LEU A 20 -0.46 32.22 -13.96
CA LEU A 20 0.84 32.37 -14.63
C LEU A 20 0.99 31.48 -15.87
N ASP A 21 0.34 30.31 -15.89
CA ASP A 21 0.34 29.42 -17.05
C ASP A 21 -0.54 29.99 -18.19
N CYS A 22 -1.54 30.83 -17.88
CA CYS A 22 -2.36 31.55 -18.85
C CYS A 22 -1.83 32.94 -19.26
N ALA A 23 -0.86 33.49 -18.52
CA ALA A 23 -0.32 34.83 -18.73
C ALA A 23 0.56 34.93 -19.98
N LYS A 24 0.50 36.07 -20.69
CA LYS A 24 1.38 36.35 -21.83
C LYS A 24 2.79 36.75 -21.41
N ALA A 25 3.74 36.66 -22.34
CA ALA A 25 5.12 37.11 -22.11
C ALA A 25 5.13 38.59 -21.67
N GLY A 26 5.62 38.85 -20.46
CA GLY A 26 5.65 40.19 -19.83
C GLY A 26 4.63 40.40 -18.71
N GLU A 27 3.52 39.67 -18.71
CA GLU A 27 2.48 39.78 -17.67
C GLU A 27 2.86 39.03 -16.38
N THR A 28 3.74 38.02 -16.50
CA THR A 28 4.29 37.25 -15.36
C THR A 28 4.87 38.18 -14.28
N GLY A 29 5.60 39.23 -14.67
CA GLY A 29 6.22 40.16 -13.73
C GLY A 29 5.22 41.13 -13.06
N ALA A 30 4.07 41.39 -13.70
CA ALA A 30 2.99 42.17 -13.10
C ALA A 30 2.25 41.35 -12.04
N ILE A 31 1.93 40.09 -12.35
CA ILE A 31 1.28 39.15 -11.42
C ILE A 31 2.17 38.93 -10.18
N LEU A 32 3.47 38.71 -10.36
CA LEU A 32 4.41 38.52 -9.25
C LEU A 32 4.45 39.72 -8.30
N ARG A 33 4.44 40.95 -8.83
CA ARG A 33 4.42 42.18 -8.00
C ARG A 33 3.09 42.33 -7.26
N ARG A 34 1.96 42.02 -7.91
CA ARG A 34 0.62 42.06 -7.30
C ARG A 34 0.53 41.07 -6.13
N GLU A 35 1.06 39.86 -6.30
CA GLU A 35 1.02 38.83 -5.26
C GLU A 35 2.14 38.99 -4.20
N GLY A 36 3.14 39.85 -4.45
CA GLY A 36 4.32 40.03 -3.62
C GLY A 36 5.24 38.79 -3.62
N LEU A 37 5.33 38.10 -4.76
CA LEU A 37 6.07 36.85 -4.93
C LEU A 37 7.35 37.09 -5.73
N TYR A 38 8.38 36.31 -5.41
CA TYR A 38 9.64 36.30 -6.16
C TYR A 38 9.72 35.09 -7.10
N SER A 39 10.52 35.19 -8.16
CA SER A 39 10.69 34.13 -9.16
C SER A 39 11.15 32.79 -8.56
N SER A 40 11.94 32.82 -7.48
CA SER A 40 12.38 31.62 -6.75
C SER A 40 11.21 30.83 -6.13
N SER A 41 10.14 31.52 -5.72
CA SER A 41 8.94 30.88 -5.18
C SER A 41 8.24 30.07 -6.26
N LEU A 42 8.19 30.58 -7.50
CA LEU A 42 7.59 29.88 -8.63
C LEU A 42 8.33 28.60 -8.98
N VAL A 43 9.67 28.65 -9.03
CA VAL A 43 10.49 27.46 -9.29
C VAL A 43 10.18 26.37 -8.27
N THR A 44 10.12 26.77 -6.99
CA THR A 44 9.78 25.87 -5.88
C THR A 44 8.37 25.31 -6.03
N TRP A 45 7.37 26.13 -6.33
CA TRP A 45 5.97 25.69 -6.44
C TRP A 45 5.75 24.82 -7.67
N ARG A 46 6.39 25.11 -8.81
CA ARG A 46 6.37 24.23 -9.99
C ARG A 46 6.97 22.87 -9.69
N ARG A 47 8.05 22.80 -8.92
CA ARG A 47 8.63 21.52 -8.44
C ARG A 47 7.65 20.78 -7.53
N GLN A 48 7.05 21.48 -6.57
CA GLN A 48 6.03 20.91 -5.66
C GLN A 48 4.80 20.39 -6.44
N ARG A 49 4.38 21.09 -7.50
CA ARG A 49 3.32 20.62 -8.42
C ARG A 49 3.72 19.33 -9.13
N LYS A 50 4.91 19.28 -9.73
CA LYS A 50 5.43 18.10 -10.43
C LYS A 50 5.56 16.88 -9.52
N GLN A 51 5.86 17.09 -8.24
CA GLN A 51 5.96 16.02 -7.23
C GLN A 51 4.61 15.63 -6.63
N GLY A 52 3.49 16.23 -7.06
CA GLY A 52 2.16 15.96 -6.50
C GLY A 52 1.97 16.45 -5.06
N LEU A 53 2.86 17.31 -4.55
CA LEU A 53 2.82 17.85 -3.18
C LEU A 53 1.87 19.04 -3.05
N LEU A 54 1.54 19.72 -4.15
CA LEU A 54 0.49 20.74 -4.19
C LEU A 54 -0.87 20.11 -4.46
N GLN A 55 -1.33 19.26 -3.55
CA GLN A 55 -2.73 18.87 -3.52
C GLN A 55 -3.45 19.69 -2.45
N PRO A 56 -4.72 20.09 -2.65
CA PRO A 56 -5.56 20.59 -1.58
C PRO A 56 -5.76 19.45 -0.58
N GLN A 57 -4.80 19.26 0.31
CA GLN A 57 -4.90 18.30 1.39
C GLN A 57 -5.94 18.84 2.36
N ALA A 58 -6.98 18.04 2.62
CA ALA A 58 -7.84 18.26 3.78
C ALA A 58 -6.95 18.46 5.02
N PRO A 59 -7.31 19.36 5.95
CA PRO A 59 -6.47 19.69 7.10
C PRO A 59 -6.03 18.40 7.78
N VAL A 60 -4.72 18.12 7.68
CA VAL A 60 -4.12 16.94 8.31
C VAL A 60 -4.31 17.13 9.80
N ARG A 61 -5.25 16.36 10.38
CA ARG A 61 -5.46 16.34 11.83
C ARG A 61 -4.11 16.00 12.47
N ARG A 62 -3.61 16.90 13.31
CA ARG A 62 -2.39 16.64 14.09
C ARG A 62 -2.64 15.46 15.03
N GLY A 63 -1.82 14.43 14.91
CA GLY A 63 -1.91 13.19 15.70
C GLY A 63 -1.48 11.99 14.85
N PRO A 64 -1.19 10.82 15.47
CA PRO A 64 -0.98 9.58 14.73
C PRO A 64 -2.17 9.35 13.80
N PRO A 65 -1.97 9.00 12.52
CA PRO A 65 -3.07 8.67 11.64
C PRO A 65 -3.87 7.55 12.32
N ALA A 66 -5.18 7.74 12.49
CA ALA A 66 -6.04 6.68 12.97
C ALA A 66 -5.76 5.46 12.10
N ALA A 67 -5.24 4.38 12.70
CA ALA A 67 -4.97 3.14 11.99
C ALA A 67 -6.29 2.70 11.37
N ARG A 68 -6.47 2.99 10.08
CA ARG A 68 -7.56 2.42 9.31
C ARG A 68 -7.32 0.92 9.45
N LYS A 69 -8.20 0.22 10.16
CA LYS A 69 -8.32 -1.23 10.05
C LYS A 69 -8.59 -1.46 8.58
N SER A 70 -7.54 -1.66 7.79
CA SER A 70 -7.66 -1.84 6.36
C SER A 70 -8.42 -3.14 6.18
N ASP A 71 -9.39 -3.16 5.26
CA ASP A 71 -10.15 -4.37 4.94
C ASP A 71 -9.22 -5.56 4.63
N GLY A 72 -8.00 -5.27 4.14
CA GLY A 72 -6.95 -6.26 3.94
C GLY A 72 -6.48 -6.98 5.21
N ALA A 73 -6.55 -6.35 6.40
CA ALA A 73 -6.17 -7.01 7.65
C ALA A 73 -7.14 -8.14 8.04
N GLN A 74 -8.44 -7.93 7.80
CA GLN A 74 -9.46 -8.96 8.07
C GLN A 74 -9.35 -10.12 7.08
N GLU A 75 -9.12 -9.81 5.80
CA GLU A 75 -8.94 -10.83 4.77
C GLU A 75 -7.67 -11.66 4.99
N LEU A 76 -6.57 -11.03 5.42
CA LEU A 76 -5.35 -11.75 5.78
C LEU A 76 -5.56 -12.74 6.93
N ASP A 77 -6.30 -12.34 7.96
CA ASP A 77 -6.60 -13.23 9.09
C ASP A 77 -7.53 -14.38 8.70
N ARG A 78 -8.51 -14.11 7.82
CA ARG A 78 -9.37 -15.15 7.24
C ARG A 78 -8.53 -16.16 6.44
N LEU A 79 -7.72 -15.67 5.51
CA LEU A 79 -6.87 -16.50 4.66
C LEU A 79 -5.89 -17.34 5.48
N ARG A 80 -5.30 -16.79 6.55
CA ARG A 80 -4.44 -17.54 7.47
C ARG A 80 -5.15 -18.70 8.15
N ARG A 81 -6.39 -18.48 8.61
CA ARG A 81 -7.20 -19.54 9.24
C ARG A 81 -7.57 -20.64 8.26
N GLU A 82 -7.92 -20.26 7.03
CA GLU A 82 -8.23 -21.22 5.96
C GLU A 82 -6.99 -22.04 5.59
N ASN A 83 -5.82 -21.42 5.45
CA ASN A 83 -4.56 -22.13 5.18
C ASN A 83 -4.25 -23.15 6.28
N ALA A 84 -4.30 -22.75 7.55
CA ALA A 84 -4.06 -23.66 8.68
C ALA A 84 -5.08 -24.81 8.78
N ARG A 85 -6.31 -24.62 8.27
CA ARG A 85 -7.31 -25.69 8.17
C ARG A 85 -6.96 -26.66 7.05
N LEU A 86 -6.57 -26.15 5.88
CA LEU A 86 -6.21 -26.95 4.71
C LEU A 86 -4.95 -27.78 4.97
N GLU A 87 -3.92 -27.19 5.60
CA GLU A 87 -2.70 -27.91 6.00
C GLU A 87 -2.98 -29.09 6.93
N ARG A 88 -3.86 -28.89 7.92
CA ARG A 88 -4.30 -29.98 8.82
C ARG A 88 -5.04 -31.09 8.06
N HIS A 89 -5.83 -30.74 7.05
CA HIS A 89 -6.54 -31.73 6.25
C HIS A 89 -5.56 -32.53 5.37
N LEU A 90 -4.60 -31.85 4.74
CA LEU A 90 -3.54 -32.49 3.98
C LEU A 90 -2.70 -33.42 4.87
N ALA A 91 -2.32 -33.00 6.07
CA ALA A 91 -1.58 -33.84 7.01
C ALA A 91 -2.33 -35.14 7.34
N LYS A 92 -3.64 -35.06 7.58
CA LYS A 92 -4.49 -36.24 7.81
C LYS A 92 -4.56 -37.16 6.58
N ALA A 93 -4.76 -36.59 5.39
CA ALA A 93 -4.81 -37.37 4.15
C ALA A 93 -3.49 -38.11 3.91
N HIS A 94 -2.35 -37.43 4.09
CA HIS A 94 -1.04 -38.05 3.97
C HIS A 94 -0.81 -39.17 4.99
N LEU A 95 -1.30 -39.00 6.23
CA LEU A 95 -1.21 -40.05 7.25
C LEU A 95 -2.02 -41.29 6.84
N ILE A 96 -3.25 -41.11 6.35
CA ILE A 96 -4.10 -42.21 5.87
C ILE A 96 -3.40 -42.97 4.72
N ILE A 97 -2.90 -42.23 3.73
CA ILE A 97 -2.15 -42.82 2.60
C ILE A 97 -0.92 -43.58 3.11
N GLY A 98 -0.20 -43.02 4.08
CA GLY A 98 0.95 -43.68 4.70
C GLY A 98 0.59 -45.00 5.39
N ILE A 99 -0.51 -45.04 6.14
CA ILE A 99 -1.00 -46.25 6.80
C ILE A 99 -1.41 -47.29 5.74
N GLN A 100 -2.18 -46.89 4.72
CA GLN A 100 -2.61 -47.79 3.64
C GLN A 100 -1.42 -48.42 2.91
N LYS A 101 -0.40 -47.63 2.58
CA LYS A 101 0.83 -48.14 1.94
C LYS A 101 1.55 -49.16 2.82
N LYS A 102 1.69 -48.88 4.12
CA LYS A 102 2.32 -49.81 5.08
C LYS A 102 1.53 -51.11 5.23
N ALA A 103 0.20 -51.02 5.32
CA ALA A 103 -0.66 -52.20 5.41
C ALA A 103 -0.55 -53.08 4.17
N ALA A 104 -0.57 -52.48 2.97
CA ALA A 104 -0.37 -53.21 1.71
C ALA A 104 1.01 -53.89 1.63
N GLN A 105 2.07 -53.22 2.10
CA GLN A 105 3.41 -53.81 2.16
C GLN A 105 3.49 -55.01 3.10
N LEU A 106 2.91 -54.91 4.30
CA LEU A 106 2.90 -56.01 5.26
C LEU A 106 2.12 -57.23 4.73
N LEU A 107 0.94 -56.99 4.14
CA LEU A 107 0.14 -58.07 3.55
C LEU A 107 0.84 -58.71 2.34
N ALA A 108 1.57 -57.92 1.54
CA ALA A 108 2.37 -58.47 0.43
C ALA A 108 3.54 -59.33 0.93
N ILE A 109 4.19 -58.96 2.04
CA ILE A 109 5.26 -59.76 2.66
C ILE A 109 4.69 -61.07 3.24
N ASP A 110 3.51 -61.01 3.86
CA ASP A 110 2.85 -62.17 4.45
C ASP A 110 2.40 -63.19 3.38
N LEU A 111 1.77 -62.71 2.30
CA LEU A 111 1.41 -63.54 1.15
C LEU A 111 2.63 -64.12 0.43
N GLY A 112 3.71 -63.34 0.28
CA GLY A 112 4.97 -63.83 -0.29
C GLY A 112 5.68 -64.87 0.59
N ARG A 113 5.40 -64.89 1.91
CA ARG A 113 5.92 -65.90 2.84
C ARG A 113 5.08 -67.19 2.82
N SER A 114 3.79 -67.12 2.52
CA SER A 114 2.95 -68.32 2.39
C SER A 114 3.19 -69.10 1.10
N ASP A 115 3.76 -68.48 0.07
CA ASP A 115 4.08 -69.13 -1.21
C ASP A 115 5.41 -69.92 -1.19
N ASP A 116 6.25 -69.77 -0.15
CA ASP A 116 7.55 -70.45 -0.01
C ASP A 116 7.50 -71.73 0.88
N GLU A 117 6.33 -72.10 1.43
CA GLU A 117 6.14 -73.26 2.33
C GLU A 117 5.19 -74.31 1.71
N SER A 118 5.42 -74.73 0.46
CA SER A 118 4.73 -75.85 -0.19
C SER A 118 5.61 -76.64 -1.15
#